data_AF-A0A9E4LE82-F1
#
_entry.id   AF-A0A9E4LE82-F1
#
_cell.length_a   1.000
_cell.length_b   1.000
_cell.length_c   1.000
_cell.angle_alpha   90.00
_cell.angle_beta   90.00
_cell.angle_gamma   90.00
#
_symmetry.space_group_name_H-M   'P 1'
#
loop_
_entity.id
_entity.type
_entity.pdbx_description
1 polymer ?
#
loop_
_entity_poly.entity_id
_entity_poly.type
_entity_poly.pdbx_seq_one_letter_code
_entity_poly.pdbx_strand_id
1 'polypeptide(L)'
;MPKPGSIKKQPEEGTLVRANEAALVVGEDGELRLILPDYEDDNDIPQGALLLAAVLVRAEDEGWINEMSAFLLERYADDEESGPPLQ
;
A
#
# COMPACT_ATOMS: atom_id res chain seq x y z
N MET A 1 -20.15 19.30 -0.22
CA MET A 1 -18.82 19.00 0.35
C MET A 1 -18.38 17.65 -0.19
N PRO A 2 -17.32 17.56 -1.01
CA PRO A 2 -16.77 16.27 -1.42
C PRO A 2 -15.96 15.65 -0.26
N LYS A 3 -16.00 14.31 -0.12
CA LYS A 3 -15.23 13.55 0.88
C LYS A 3 -13.76 13.43 0.45
N PRO A 4 -12.80 13.23 1.38
CA PRO A 4 -11.37 13.20 1.06
C PRO A 4 -11.02 12.00 0.17
N GLY A 5 -10.21 12.25 -0.87
CA GLY A 5 -9.32 11.29 -1.53
C GLY A 5 -9.94 10.01 -2.07
N SER A 6 -10.64 10.07 -3.20
CA SER A 6 -10.98 8.85 -3.93
C SER A 6 -9.75 8.33 -4.68
N ILE A 7 -9.05 7.37 -4.08
CA ILE A 7 -8.06 6.54 -4.80
C ILE A 7 -8.81 5.87 -5.96
N LYS A 8 -8.38 6.11 -7.20
CA LYS A 8 -9.05 5.58 -8.40
C LYS A 8 -9.17 4.06 -8.29
N LYS A 9 -10.42 3.54 -8.26
CA LYS A 9 -10.72 2.10 -8.22
C LYS A 9 -10.04 1.44 -9.43
N GLN A 10 -9.06 0.58 -9.19
CA GLN A 10 -8.48 -0.27 -10.23
C GLN A 10 -9.57 -1.21 -10.79
N PRO A 11 -9.48 -1.64 -12.07
CA PRO A 11 -10.51 -2.46 -12.72
C PRO A 11 -10.79 -3.75 -11.95
N GLU A 12 -12.03 -4.24 -12.06
CA GLU A 12 -12.59 -5.41 -11.34
C GLU A 12 -11.99 -6.76 -11.77
N GLU A 13 -10.67 -6.86 -11.86
CA GLU A 13 -9.98 -8.11 -11.66
C GLU A 13 -9.83 -8.24 -10.15
N GLY A 14 -10.49 -9.23 -9.53
CA GLY A 14 -10.45 -9.39 -8.07
C GLY A 14 -9.03 -9.27 -7.53
N THR A 15 -8.88 -8.62 -6.38
CA THR A 15 -7.60 -8.39 -5.68
C THR A 15 -7.00 -9.74 -5.24
N LEU A 16 -6.54 -10.53 -6.20
CA LEU A 16 -5.97 -11.85 -6.00
C LEU A 16 -4.47 -11.69 -5.90
N VAL A 17 -3.97 -11.82 -4.68
CA VAL A 17 -2.54 -12.08 -4.44
C VAL A 17 -2.28 -13.51 -4.92
N ARG A 18 -1.38 -13.70 -5.88
CA ARG A 18 -1.04 -15.05 -6.34
C ARG A 18 -0.30 -15.81 -5.23
N ALA A 19 -0.31 -17.15 -5.30
CA ALA A 19 0.30 -18.01 -4.28
C ALA A 19 1.80 -17.71 -3.98
N ASN A 20 2.51 -17.09 -4.92
CA ASN A 20 3.94 -16.76 -4.79
C ASN A 20 4.20 -15.24 -4.67
N GLU A 21 3.17 -14.46 -4.31
CA GLU A 21 3.27 -13.00 -4.15
C GLU A 21 3.08 -12.62 -2.67
N ALA A 22 3.75 -11.55 -2.25
CA ALA A 22 3.58 -10.95 -0.93
C ALA A 22 2.69 -9.71 -1.04
N ALA A 23 1.85 -9.46 -0.03
CA ALA A 23 0.97 -8.30 -0.01
C ALA A 23 0.74 -7.78 1.41
N LEU A 24 0.81 -6.46 1.57
CA LEU A 24 0.32 -5.78 2.76
C LEU A 24 -1.12 -5.34 2.50
N VAL A 25 -2.05 -5.83 3.33
CA VAL A 25 -3.49 -5.68 3.15
C VAL A 25 -4.05 -4.96 4.37
N VAL A 26 -4.96 -4.00 4.13
CA VAL A 26 -5.75 -3.36 5.18
C VAL A 26 -7.17 -3.95 5.16
N GLY A 27 -7.65 -4.41 6.31
CA GLY A 27 -9.02 -4.90 6.49
C GLY A 27 -10.05 -3.77 6.56
N GLU A 28 -11.34 -4.11 6.49
CA GLU A 28 -12.42 -3.13 6.68
C GLU A 28 -12.46 -2.54 8.11
N ASP A 29 -11.88 -3.26 9.06
CA ASP A 29 -11.62 -2.84 10.44
C ASP A 29 -10.43 -1.87 10.57
N GLY A 30 -9.67 -1.66 9.49
CA GLY A 30 -8.45 -0.86 9.48
C GLY A 30 -7.21 -1.62 9.94
N GLU A 31 -7.31 -2.93 10.23
CA GLU A 31 -6.15 -3.72 10.64
C GLU A 31 -5.25 -4.06 9.45
N LEU A 32 -3.94 -3.85 9.63
CA LEU A 32 -2.93 -4.25 8.65
C LEU A 32 -2.56 -5.72 8.85
N ARG A 33 -2.50 -6.45 7.74
CA ARG A 33 -2.06 -7.85 7.69
C ARG A 33 -1.07 -8.02 6.56
N LEU A 34 -0.01 -8.76 6.81
CA LEU A 34 0.95 -9.14 5.79
C LEU A 34 0.70 -10.59 5.37
N ILE A 35 0.48 -10.78 4.07
CA ILE A 35 0.45 -12.08 3.42
C ILE A 35 1.83 -12.30 2.80
N LEU A 36 2.44 -13.43 3.12
CA LEU A 36 3.70 -13.88 2.54
C LEU A 36 3.49 -15.23 1.85
N PRO A 37 4.21 -15.51 0.77
CA PRO A 37 4.30 -16.87 0.24
C PRO A 37 5.04 -17.76 1.24
N ASP A 38 4.86 -19.07 1.12
CA ASP A 38 5.58 -20.05 1.92
C ASP A 38 7.06 -20.07 1.49
N TYR A 39 7.89 -19.30 2.19
CA TYR A 39 9.33 -19.37 2.05
C TYR A 39 9.83 -20.60 2.81
N GLU A 40 10.52 -21.51 2.13
CA GLU A 40 11.34 -22.54 2.81
C GLU A 40 12.40 -21.88 3.69
N ASP A 41 12.81 -22.55 4.78
CA ASP A 41 13.69 -21.99 5.81
C ASP A 41 15.05 -21.45 5.29
N ASP A 42 15.52 -22.00 4.16
CA ASP A 42 16.79 -21.63 3.54
C ASP A 42 16.65 -20.56 2.42
N ASN A 43 15.43 -20.11 2.13
CA ASN A 43 15.20 -19.12 1.07
C ASN A 43 15.51 -17.70 1.56
N ASP A 44 16.27 -16.96 0.74
CA ASP A 44 16.41 -15.52 0.92
C ASP A 44 15.04 -14.83 0.75
N ILE A 45 14.62 -14.08 1.76
CA ILE A 45 13.39 -13.28 1.69
C ILE A 45 13.65 -12.08 0.76
N PRO A 46 12.85 -11.88 -0.31
CA PRO A 46 13.01 -10.75 -1.19
C PRO A 46 12.92 -9.41 -0.45
N GLN A 47 13.77 -8.46 -0.83
CA GLN A 47 13.82 -7.13 -0.19
C GLN A 47 12.45 -6.43 -0.16
N GLY A 48 11.62 -6.62 -1.20
CA GLY A 48 10.26 -6.08 -1.23
C GLY A 48 9.37 -6.65 -0.13
N ALA A 49 9.45 -7.95 0.16
CA ALA A 49 8.69 -8.58 1.24
C ALA A 49 9.19 -8.10 2.61
N LEU A 50 10.51 -7.93 2.78
CA LEU A 50 11.09 -7.33 3.99
C LEU A 50 10.62 -5.89 4.20
N LEU A 51 10.48 -5.10 3.14
CA LEU A 51 9.94 -3.75 3.21
C LEU A 51 8.48 -3.75 3.69
N LEU A 52 7.63 -4.64 3.16
CA LEU A 52 6.24 -4.75 3.60
C LEU A 52 6.14 -5.17 5.08
N ALA A 53 7.00 -6.09 5.54
CA ALA A 53 7.10 -6.46 6.94
C ALA A 53 7.55 -5.28 7.82
N ALA A 54 8.54 -4.51 7.37
CA ALA A 54 8.99 -3.32 8.09
C ALA A 54 7.87 -2.27 8.22
N VAL A 55 7.06 -2.08 7.17
CA VAL A 55 5.88 -1.21 7.21
C VAL A 55 4.86 -1.72 8.22
N LEU A 56 4.55 -3.02 8.22
CA LEU A 56 3.61 -3.62 9.19
C LEU A 56 4.06 -3.37 10.63
N VAL A 57 5.32 -3.65 10.96
CA VAL A 57 5.88 -3.47 12.32
C VAL A 57 5.82 -2.00 12.74
N ARG A 58 6.03 -1.07 11.81
CA ARG A 58 6.07 0.35 12.11
C ARG A 58 4.69 1.02 12.17
N ALA A 59 3.67 0.34 11.67
CA ALA A 59 2.30 0.87 11.61
C ALA A 59 1.58 0.92 12.98
N GLU A 60 2.26 0.59 14.09
CA GLU A 60 1.78 0.87 15.44
C GLU A 60 2.21 2.27 15.95
N ASP A 61 3.16 2.92 15.27
CA ASP A 61 3.64 4.26 15.61
C ASP A 61 2.78 5.33 14.90
N GLU A 62 1.83 5.90 15.65
CA GLU A 62 0.93 6.96 15.15
C GLU A 62 1.69 8.18 14.61
N GLY A 63 2.84 8.53 15.20
CA GLY A 63 3.65 9.66 14.75
C GLY A 63 4.23 9.41 13.36
N TRP A 64 4.79 8.21 13.18
CA TRP A 64 5.31 7.79 11.88
C TRP A 64 4.19 7.67 10.82
N ILE A 65 3.03 7.11 11.17
CA ILE A 65 1.88 7.01 10.25
C ILE A 65 1.46 8.40 9.75
N ASN A 66 1.33 9.36 10.67
CA ASN A 66 0.94 10.73 10.34
C ASN A 66 1.98 11.41 9.44
N GLU A 67 3.27 11.25 9.73
CA GLU A 67 4.36 11.79 8.92
C GLU A 67 4.34 11.23 7.50
N MET A 68 4.26 9.90 7.35
CA MET A 68 4.26 9.26 6.03
C MET A 68 3.00 9.57 5.23
N SER A 69 1.85 9.65 5.89
CA SER A 69 0.58 10.03 5.25
C SER A 69 0.64 11.47 4.75
N ALA A 70 1.17 12.39 5.55
CA ALA A 70 1.36 13.79 5.14
C ALA A 70 2.33 13.90 3.95
N PHE A 71 3.46 13.19 4.01
CA PHE A 71 4.43 13.13 2.91
C PHE A 71 3.79 12.63 1.60
N LEU A 72 3.01 11.55 1.66
CA LEU A 72 2.32 11.01 0.48
C LEU A 72 1.29 12.02 -0.06
N LEU A 73 0.47 12.61 0.80
CA LEU A 73 -0.54 13.59 0.39
C LEU A 73 0.10 14.84 -0.23
N GLU A 74 1.18 15.35 0.35
CA GLU A 74 1.93 16.49 -0.21
C GLU A 74 2.52 16.14 -1.58
N ARG A 75 3.14 14.96 -1.70
CA ARG A 75 3.75 14.49 -2.95
C ARG A 75 2.75 14.38 -4.10
N TYR A 76 1.51 14.02 -3.81
CA TYR A 76 0.46 13.80 -4.82
C TYR A 76 -0.60 14.91 -4.83
N ALA A 77 -0.38 16.01 -4.13
CA ALA A 77 -1.31 17.15 -4.11
C ALA A 77 -1.41 17.87 -5.47
N ASP A 78 -0.39 17.76 -6.33
CA ASP A 78 -0.29 18.50 -7.61
C ASP A 78 -0.68 17.67 -8.85
N ASP A 79 -1.02 16.38 -8.71
CA ASP A 79 -1.30 15.49 -9.84
C ASP A 79 -2.72 15.65 -10.45
N GLU A 80 -3.54 16.59 -9.95
CA GLU A 80 -4.86 16.90 -10.55
C GLU A 80 -4.78 17.78 -11.82
N GLU A 81 -3.64 18.41 -12.15
CA GLU A 81 -3.55 19.33 -13.31
C GLU A 81 -2.81 18.77 -14.56
N SER A 82 -2.22 17.57 -14.49
CA SER A 82 -1.50 16.97 -15.62
C SER A 82 -2.22 15.75 -16.23
N GLY A 83 -3.45 15.94 -16.67
CA GLY A 83 -4.03 15.06 -17.69
C GLY A 83 -3.31 15.30 -19.04
N PRO A 84 -3.06 14.27 -19.88
CA PRO A 84 -2.50 14.52 -21.20
C PRO A 84 -3.45 15.45 -21.98
N PRO A 85 -2.92 16.35 -22.85
CA PRO A 85 -3.78 17.18 -23.67
C PRO A 85 -4.68 16.27 -24.50
N LEU A 86 -6.00 16.51 -24.40
CA LEU A 86 -6.98 15.85 -25.26
C LEU A 86 -6.58 16.14 -26.72
N GLN A 87 -6.12 15.11 -27.42
CA GLN A 87 -5.98 15.10 -28.89
C GLN A 87 -7.28 14.63 -29.52
#